data_AF-A0AAF0JQQ8-F1
#
_entry.id   AF-A0AAF0JQQ8-F1
#
_cell.length_a   1.000
_cell.length_b   1.000
_cell.length_c   1.000
_cell.angle_alpha   90.00
_cell.angle_beta   90.00
_cell.angle_gamma   90.00
#
_symmetry.space_group_name_H-M   'P 1'
#
loop_
_entity.id
_entity.type
_entity.pdbx_description
1 polymer ?
#
loop_
_entity_poly.entity_id
_entity_poly.type
_entity_poly.pdbx_seq_one_letter_code
_entity_poly.pdbx_strand_id
1 'polypeptide(L)'
;MTRVDDVVAKIKKVFSKYIDEDLDVYMGNRYLLAAIETLIHEYRAGLYTGDELKEIAMRLRDTLIEGPGNVNPFVMEILGILEEDVNEENVKEALEIARRLWREDKFDKLEV
;
A
#
# COMPACT_ATOMS: atom_id res chain seq x y z
N MET A 1 -20.98 4.95 -3.10
CA MET A 1 -19.61 4.72 -2.62
C MET A 1 -18.75 5.86 -3.12
N THR A 2 -17.87 6.37 -2.27
CA THR A 2 -16.89 7.39 -2.67
C THR A 2 -15.78 6.73 -3.48
N ARG A 3 -15.07 7.51 -4.31
CA ARG A 3 -13.92 7.02 -5.09
C ARG A 3 -12.86 6.35 -4.20
N VAL A 4 -12.65 6.87 -3.00
CA VAL A 4 -11.75 6.30 -1.98
C VAL A 4 -12.22 4.92 -1.54
N ASP A 5 -13.53 4.75 -1.23
CA ASP A 5 -14.10 3.45 -0.88
C ASP A 5 -13.84 2.40 -1.96
N ASP A 6 -14.06 2.78 -3.22
CA ASP A 6 -13.91 1.87 -4.37
C ASP A 6 -12.46 1.40 -4.52
N VAL A 7 -11.50 2.30 -4.34
CA VAL A 7 -10.06 2.01 -4.41
C VAL A 7 -9.64 1.06 -3.28
N VAL A 8 -9.98 1.39 -2.03
CA VAL A 8 -9.64 0.58 -0.86
C VAL A 8 -10.26 -0.81 -0.97
N ALA A 9 -11.54 -0.89 -1.33
CA ALA A 9 -12.26 -2.16 -1.49
C ALA A 9 -11.65 -3.02 -2.61
N LYS A 10 -11.26 -2.41 -3.74
CA LYS A 10 -10.58 -3.10 -4.84
C LYS A 10 -9.24 -3.69 -4.39
N ILE A 11 -8.40 -2.89 -3.74
CA ILE A 11 -7.07 -3.31 -3.29
C ILE A 11 -7.20 -4.44 -2.26
N LYS A 12 -8.06 -4.26 -1.24
CA LYS A 12 -8.35 -5.30 -0.25
C LYS A 12 -8.77 -6.60 -0.91
N LYS A 13 -9.75 -6.54 -1.83
CA LYS A 13 -10.30 -7.73 -2.48
C LYS A 13 -9.24 -8.50 -3.26
N VAL A 14 -8.34 -7.82 -3.97
CA VAL A 14 -7.27 -8.50 -4.72
C VAL A 14 -6.21 -9.04 -3.77
N PHE A 15 -5.80 -8.28 -2.75
CA PHE A 15 -4.84 -8.74 -1.75
C PHE A 15 -5.35 -9.99 -1.00
N SER A 16 -6.60 -9.97 -0.51
CA SER A 16 -7.23 -11.12 0.15
C SER A 16 -7.26 -12.37 -0.73
N LYS A 17 -7.40 -12.26 -2.06
CA LYS A 17 -7.34 -13.44 -2.93
C LYS A 17 -5.97 -14.12 -2.89
N TYR A 18 -4.88 -13.35 -2.88
CA TYR A 18 -3.55 -13.93 -2.76
C TYR A 18 -3.33 -14.57 -1.39
N ILE A 19 -3.79 -13.93 -0.31
CA ILE A 19 -3.49 -14.38 1.05
C ILE A 19 -4.45 -15.48 1.55
N ASP A 20 -5.75 -15.33 1.34
CA ASP A 20 -6.76 -16.22 1.92
C ASP A 20 -7.07 -17.44 1.04
N GLU A 21 -7.04 -17.29 -0.30
CA GLU A 21 -7.39 -18.36 -1.24
C GLU A 21 -6.17 -19.18 -1.68
N ASP A 22 -5.04 -18.50 -1.98
CA ASP A 22 -3.84 -19.13 -2.56
C ASP A 22 -2.60 -19.14 -1.63
N LEU A 23 -2.69 -18.53 -0.43
CA LEU A 23 -1.59 -18.36 0.54
C LEU A 23 -0.26 -17.84 -0.06
N ASP A 24 -0.32 -17.12 -1.18
CA ASP A 24 0.84 -16.54 -1.86
C ASP A 24 1.14 -15.16 -1.27
N VAL A 25 1.75 -15.17 -0.09
CA VAL A 25 2.15 -13.97 0.67
C VAL A 25 3.07 -13.07 -0.14
N TYR A 26 3.99 -13.67 -0.91
CA TYR A 26 4.90 -12.94 -1.78
C TYR A 26 4.11 -12.15 -2.83
N MET A 27 3.22 -12.80 -3.58
CA MET A 27 2.44 -12.14 -4.63
C MET A 27 1.44 -11.13 -4.07
N GLY A 28 0.86 -11.40 -2.90
CA GLY A 28 0.00 -10.45 -2.20
C GLY A 28 0.75 -9.14 -1.88
N ASN A 29 1.91 -9.24 -1.23
CA ASN A 29 2.70 -8.06 -0.87
C ASN A 29 3.27 -7.33 -2.10
N ARG A 30 3.66 -8.08 -3.13
CA ARG A 30 4.10 -7.51 -4.41
C ARG A 30 2.98 -6.73 -5.09
N TYR A 31 1.76 -7.26 -5.11
CA TYR A 31 0.57 -6.56 -5.60
C TYR A 31 0.30 -5.29 -4.80
N LEU A 32 0.34 -5.38 -3.47
CA LEU A 32 0.05 -4.27 -2.58
C LEU A 32 1.03 -3.11 -2.79
N LEU A 33 2.33 -3.39 -2.89
CA LEU A 33 3.33 -2.37 -3.21
C LEU A 33 3.06 -1.70 -4.56
N ALA A 34 2.80 -2.49 -5.61
CA ALA A 34 2.51 -1.96 -6.94
C ALA A 34 1.25 -1.07 -6.95
N ALA A 35 0.23 -1.43 -6.19
CA ALA A 35 -0.99 -0.63 -6.05
C ALA A 35 -0.70 0.72 -5.34
N ILE A 36 0.09 0.70 -4.27
CA ILE A 36 0.46 1.91 -3.53
C ILE A 36 1.34 2.84 -4.38
N GLU A 37 2.34 2.31 -5.09
CA GLU A 37 3.14 3.11 -6.03
C GLU A 37 2.28 3.73 -7.12
N THR A 38 1.31 2.98 -7.65
CA THR A 38 0.35 3.51 -8.63
C THR A 38 -0.41 4.71 -8.06
N LEU A 39 -0.93 4.61 -6.83
CA LEU A 39 -1.63 5.71 -6.16
C LEU A 39 -0.76 6.95 -5.97
N ILE A 40 0.51 6.75 -5.59
CA ILE A 40 1.49 7.84 -5.47
C ILE A 40 1.70 8.54 -6.82
N HIS A 41 1.82 7.76 -7.91
CA HIS A 41 1.97 8.32 -9.25
C HIS A 41 0.69 9.02 -9.76
N GLU A 42 -0.48 8.48 -9.46
CA GLU A 42 -1.77 9.10 -9.77
C GLU A 42 -1.96 10.43 -9.02
N TYR A 43 -1.55 10.50 -7.74
CA TYR A 43 -1.45 11.75 -6.99
C TYR A 43 -0.53 12.76 -7.68
N ARG A 44 0.69 12.37 -8.03
CA ARG A 44 1.65 13.25 -8.74
C ARG A 44 1.14 13.71 -10.11
N ALA A 45 0.26 12.95 -10.75
CA ALA A 45 -0.41 13.32 -11.98
C ALA A 45 -1.63 14.23 -11.78
N GLY A 46 -1.98 14.56 -10.54
CA GLY A 46 -3.14 15.40 -10.18
C GLY A 46 -4.47 14.66 -10.21
N LEU A 47 -4.47 13.32 -10.23
CA LEU A 47 -5.70 12.53 -10.18
C LEU A 47 -6.26 12.37 -8.77
N TYR A 48 -5.44 12.58 -7.74
CA TYR A 48 -5.87 12.65 -6.34
C TYR A 48 -5.34 13.91 -5.68
N THR A 49 -6.09 14.43 -4.71
CA THR A 49 -5.56 15.40 -3.76
C THR A 49 -4.68 14.72 -2.71
N GLY A 50 -3.90 15.50 -1.96
CA GLY A 50 -3.15 14.98 -0.81
C GLY A 50 -4.07 14.34 0.23
N ASP A 51 -5.21 14.98 0.53
CA ASP A 51 -6.22 14.47 1.46
C ASP A 51 -6.82 13.13 1.00
N GLU A 52 -7.09 12.98 -0.30
CA GLU A 52 -7.59 11.71 -0.86
C GLU A 52 -6.55 10.59 -0.73
N LEU A 53 -5.27 10.86 -1.06
CA LEU A 53 -4.22 9.85 -0.92
C LEU A 53 -3.98 9.48 0.56
N LYS A 54 -3.99 10.47 1.45
CA LYS A 54 -3.89 10.28 2.89
C LYS A 54 -5.01 9.40 3.43
N GLU A 55 -6.25 9.70 3.05
CA GLU A 55 -7.42 8.92 3.46
C GLU A 55 -7.35 7.48 2.91
N ILE A 56 -6.91 7.30 1.66
CA ILE A 56 -6.68 5.96 1.08
C ILE A 56 -5.63 5.20 1.90
N ALA A 57 -4.50 5.85 2.24
CA ALA A 57 -3.41 5.23 2.99
C ALA A 57 -3.86 4.78 4.39
N MET A 58 -4.51 5.67 5.14
CA MET A 58 -5.09 5.39 6.46
C MET A 58 -6.03 4.19 6.40
N ARG A 59 -7.00 4.21 5.48
CA ARG A 59 -8.01 3.15 5.38
C ARG A 59 -7.46 1.82 4.88
N LEU A 60 -6.46 1.84 3.99
CA LEU A 60 -5.74 0.62 3.62
C LEU A 60 -5.03 0.04 4.83
N ARG A 61 -4.33 0.87 5.60
CA ARG A 61 -3.60 0.42 6.79
C ARG A 61 -4.52 -0.21 7.83
N ASP A 62 -5.63 0.44 8.17
CA ASP A 62 -6.65 -0.10 9.09
C ASP A 62 -7.20 -1.43 8.58
N THR A 63 -7.58 -1.46 7.30
CA THR A 63 -8.15 -2.65 6.65
C THR A 63 -7.17 -3.83 6.66
N LEU A 64 -5.88 -3.57 6.54
CA LEU A 64 -4.82 -4.57 6.50
C LEU A 64 -4.45 -5.07 7.90
N ILE A 65 -4.51 -4.20 8.92
CA ILE A 65 -4.33 -4.59 10.33
C ILE A 65 -5.48 -5.49 10.79
N GLU A 66 -6.71 -5.16 10.42
CA GLU A 66 -7.92 -5.93 10.74
C GLU A 66 -8.15 -7.12 9.80
N GLY A 67 -7.40 -7.18 8.70
CA GLY A 67 -7.64 -8.07 7.57
C GLY A 67 -6.69 -9.26 7.50
N PRO A 68 -6.44 -9.80 6.29
CA PRO A 68 -5.52 -10.92 6.11
C PRO A 68 -4.12 -10.51 6.58
N GLY A 69 -3.61 -11.22 7.59
CA GLY A 69 -2.27 -10.98 8.12
C GLY A 69 -1.16 -11.21 7.07
N ASN A 70 0.09 -11.05 7.48
CA ASN A 70 1.28 -11.25 6.63
C ASN A 70 1.59 -10.12 5.64
N VAL A 71 1.14 -8.91 5.93
CA VAL A 71 1.60 -7.70 5.23
C VAL A 71 3.08 -7.45 5.56
N ASN A 72 3.85 -7.10 4.54
CA ASN A 72 5.26 -6.76 4.66
C ASN A 72 5.43 -5.47 5.48
N PRO A 73 6.32 -5.44 6.50
CA PRO A 73 6.51 -4.28 7.36
C PRO A 73 6.87 -2.99 6.61
N PHE A 74 7.66 -3.08 5.54
CA PHE A 74 8.03 -1.91 4.74
C PHE A 74 6.85 -1.36 3.93
N VAL A 75 5.89 -2.22 3.55
CA VAL A 75 4.64 -1.75 2.93
C VAL A 75 3.78 -1.01 3.95
N MET A 76 3.73 -1.49 5.20
CA MET A 76 3.07 -0.79 6.31
C MET A 76 3.74 0.55 6.63
N GLU A 77 5.07 0.61 6.54
CA GLU A 77 5.85 1.84 6.72
C GLU A 77 5.51 2.89 5.65
N ILE A 78 5.45 2.49 4.38
CA ILE A 78 5.03 3.37 3.27
C ILE A 78 3.62 3.95 3.54
N LEU A 79 2.68 3.10 3.95
CA LEU A 79 1.32 3.57 4.29
C LEU A 79 1.32 4.52 5.48
N GLY A 80 2.15 4.26 6.50
CA GLY A 80 2.29 5.15 7.66
C GLY A 80 2.83 6.54 7.30
N ILE A 81 3.83 6.61 6.41
CA ILE A 81 4.38 7.88 5.91
C ILE A 81 3.30 8.69 5.19
N LEU A 82 2.50 8.05 4.33
CA LEU A 82 1.42 8.69 3.57
C LEU A 82 0.21 9.07 4.45
N GLU A 83 -0.05 8.30 5.52
CA GLU A 83 -1.06 8.62 6.52
C GLU A 83 -0.68 9.86 7.35
N GLU A 84 0.61 9.98 7.72
CA GLU A 84 1.09 11.12 8.51
C GLU A 84 0.90 12.44 7.75
N ASP A 85 1.45 12.55 6.54
CA ASP A 85 1.27 13.70 5.66
C ASP A 85 1.58 13.34 4.19
N VAL A 86 0.95 14.05 3.24
CA VAL A 86 1.17 13.87 1.81
C VAL A 86 1.78 15.14 1.22
N ASN A 87 3.11 15.20 1.28
CA ASN A 87 3.93 16.25 0.70
C ASN A 87 5.08 15.62 -0.13
N GLU A 88 5.89 16.44 -0.81
CA GLU A 88 6.96 15.92 -1.68
C GLU A 88 8.07 15.16 -0.93
N GLU A 89 8.35 15.50 0.32
CA GLU A 89 9.35 14.81 1.14
C GLU A 89 8.85 13.41 1.51
N ASN A 90 7.64 13.32 2.06
CA ASN A 90 7.01 12.06 2.44
C ASN A 90 6.80 11.15 1.22
N VAL A 91 6.36 11.70 0.09
CA VAL A 91 6.19 10.94 -1.15
C VAL A 91 7.53 10.42 -1.67
N LYS A 92 8.59 11.21 -1.57
CA LYS A 92 9.94 10.78 -1.97
C LYS A 92 10.43 9.65 -1.08
N GLU A 93 10.27 9.76 0.24
CA GLU A 93 10.65 8.72 1.20
C GLU A 93 9.90 7.41 0.95
N ALA A 94 8.58 7.48 0.80
CA ALA A 94 7.73 6.34 0.43
C ALA A 94 8.23 5.61 -0.84
N LEU A 95 8.56 6.37 -1.89
CA LEU A 95 9.08 5.80 -3.13
C LEU A 95 10.52 5.26 -3.01
N GLU A 96 11.34 5.79 -2.10
CA GLU A 96 12.67 5.25 -1.82
C GLU A 96 12.59 3.88 -1.13
N ILE A 97 11.67 3.72 -0.17
CA ILE A 97 11.37 2.43 0.47
C ILE A 97 10.84 1.45 -0.58
N ALA A 98 9.87 1.87 -1.40
CA ALA A 98 9.31 1.03 -2.45
C ALA A 98 10.39 0.56 -3.45
N ARG A 99 11.28 1.46 -3.89
CA ARG A 99 12.41 1.12 -4.76
C ARG A 99 13.39 0.14 -4.09
N ARG A 100 13.58 0.21 -2.78
CA ARG A 100 14.41 -0.77 -2.05
C ARG A 100 13.73 -2.14 -2.04
N LEU A 101 12.43 -2.20 -1.70
CA LEU A 101 11.65 -3.43 -1.75
C LEU A 101 11.72 -4.11 -3.13
N TRP A 102 11.51 -3.36 -4.21
CA TRP A 102 11.63 -3.89 -5.57
C TRP A 102 13.03 -4.42 -5.91
N ARG A 103 14.09 -3.73 -5.47
CA ARG A 103 15.48 -4.14 -5.73
C ARG A 103 15.88 -5.36 -4.94
N GLU A 104 15.42 -5.46 -3.70
CA GLU A 104 15.74 -6.56 -2.81
C GLU A 104 14.85 -7.78 -3.07
N ASP A 105 13.74 -7.60 -3.79
CA ASP A 105 12.72 -8.62 -4.07
C ASP A 105 12.18 -9.31 -2.80
N LYS A 106 12.17 -8.56 -1.69
CA LYS A 106 11.78 -9.06 -0.36
C LYS A 106 10.31 -8.79 -0.07
N PHE A 107 9.44 -9.56 -0.70
CA PHE A 107 8.00 -9.49 -0.48
C PHE A 107 7.47 -10.54 0.50
N ASP A 108 8.33 -11.46 0.92
CA ASP A 108 8.02 -12.36 2.03
C ASP A 108 7.82 -11.56 3.33
N LYS A 109 7.08 -12.15 4.27
CA LYS A 109 7.01 -11.61 5.62
C LYS A 109 8.40 -11.72 6.24
N LEU A 110 8.97 -10.59 6.64
CA LEU A 110 10.18 -10.61 7.48
C LEU A 110 9.77 -11.20 8.84
N GLU A 111 10.25 -12.41 9.14
CA GLU A 111 10.28 -12.89 10.51
C GLU A 111 11.17 -11.92 11.30
N VAL A 112 10.58 -11.26 12.30
CA VAL A 112 11.30 -10.48 13.32
C VAL A 112 11.70 -11.43 14.44
#